data_AF-A0ABD2NGY0-F1
#
_entry.id   AF-A0ABD2NGY0-F1
#
_cell.length_a   1.000
_cell.length_b   1.000
_cell.length_c   1.000
_cell.angle_alpha   90.00
_cell.angle_beta   90.00
_cell.angle_gamma   90.00
#
_symmetry.space_group_name_H-M   'P 1'
#
loop_
_entity.id
_entity.type
_entity.pdbx_description
1 polymer ?
#
loop_
_entity_poly.entity_id
_entity_poly.type
_entity_poly.pdbx_seq_one_letter_code
_entity_poly.pdbx_strand_id
1 'polypeptide(L)'
;MLVSCVGDDIVSVILNLFHGRRIYVIDPEPDNIIGPEEAMDSIPQGSPLMPILFNIYTSSLKDQLTEEMDIIQYADDSAILCRGNNLREVSQKINNTLSNVEEWLNDHGLQVSVNKSK
;
A
#
# COMPACT_ATOMS: atom_id res chain seq x y z
N MET A 1 20.13 1.36 -0.72
CA MET A 1 20.93 2.55 -1.06
C MET A 1 20.16 3.88 -0.90
N LEU A 2 18.92 3.90 -0.38
CA LEU A 2 18.13 5.14 -0.18
C LEU A 2 18.02 5.59 1.29
N VAL A 3 18.48 4.78 2.25
CA VAL A 3 18.28 5.06 3.69
C VAL A 3 19.38 5.95 4.28
N SER A 4 20.52 6.13 3.62
CA SER A 4 21.69 6.82 4.20
C SER A 4 21.65 8.35 4.14
N CYS A 5 20.58 8.96 3.61
CA CYS A 5 20.49 10.41 3.41
C CYS A 5 19.19 11.04 3.94
N VAL A 6 18.34 10.27 4.62
CA VAL A 6 17.16 10.82 5.32
C VAL A 6 17.59 11.14 6.74
N GLY A 7 17.42 12.39 7.17
CA GLY A 7 17.76 12.79 8.53
C GLY A 7 16.93 12.03 9.57
N ASP A 8 17.57 11.64 10.67
CA ASP A 8 16.94 10.88 11.77
C ASP A 8 15.67 11.56 12.29
N ASP A 9 15.62 12.89 12.25
CA ASP A 9 14.43 13.68 12.63
C ASP A 9 13.21 13.37 11.76
N ILE A 10 13.40 13.21 10.44
CA ILE A 10 12.29 12.92 9.51
C ILE A 10 11.79 11.50 9.75
N VAL A 11 12.70 10.55 9.92
CA VAL A 11 12.34 9.16 10.26
C VAL A 11 11.55 9.13 11.56
N SER A 12 12.00 9.87 12.58
CA SER A 12 11.32 9.97 13.87
C SER A 12 9.91 10.56 13.73
N VAL A 13 9.74 11.62 12.93
CA VAL A 13 8.41 12.20 12.65
C VAL A 13 7.50 11.18 11.97
N ILE A 14 7.99 10.45 10.97
CA ILE A 14 7.21 9.42 10.27
C ILE A 14 6.81 8.32 11.25
N LEU A 15 7.74 7.79 12.06
CA LEU A 15 7.44 6.73 13.04
C LEU A 15 6.40 7.16 14.07
N ASN A 16 6.46 8.41 14.54
CA ASN A 16 5.45 8.97 15.44
C ASN A 16 4.05 9.10 14.81
N LEU A 17 3.91 9.03 13.48
CA LEU A 17 2.60 8.95 12.82
C LEU A 17 2.02 7.53 12.85
N PHE A 18 2.86 6.50 12.92
CA PHE A 18 2.43 5.10 12.95
C PHE A 18 2.22 4.58 14.38
N HIS A 19 3.01 5.05 15.34
CA HIS A 19 3.06 4.51 16.70
C HIS A 19 2.69 5.53 17.78
N GLY A 20 2.25 5.04 18.94
CA GLY A 20 2.00 5.86 20.12
C GLY A 20 0.82 6.83 20.02
N ARG A 21 -0.07 6.62 19.05
CA ARG A 21 -1.28 7.43 18.87
C ARG A 21 -2.40 6.90 19.75
N ARG A 22 -3.02 7.80 20.50
CA ARG A 22 -4.22 7.52 21.31
C ARG A 22 -5.45 8.00 20.56
N ILE A 23 -6.36 7.08 20.27
CA ILE A 23 -7.64 7.38 19.63
C ILE A 23 -8.71 7.48 20.73
N TYR A 24 -9.52 8.53 20.63
CA TYR A 24 -10.70 8.73 21.46
C TYR A 24 -11.92 8.78 20.54
N VAL A 25 -12.97 8.04 20.89
CA VAL A 25 -14.25 8.07 20.21
C VAL A 25 -15.20 8.86 21.10
N ILE A 26 -15.76 9.95 20.56
CA ILE A 26 -16.75 10.77 21.26
C ILE A 26 -18.12 10.27 20.82
N ASP A 27 -18.87 9.67 21.75
CA ASP A 27 -20.27 9.32 21.56
C ASP A 27 -21.13 10.58 21.73
N PRO A 28 -21.86 11.03 20.70
CA PRO A 28 -22.66 12.25 20.76
C PRO A 28 -23.81 12.23 21.77
N GLU A 29 -24.27 11.06 22.25
CA GLU A 29 -25.32 10.96 23.28
C GLU A 29 -25.05 9.78 24.23
N PRO A 30 -24.63 9.97 25.50
CA PRO A 30 -24.42 11.20 26.26
C PRO A 30 -22.92 11.50 26.47
N ASP A 31 -22.33 12.48 25.76
CA ASP A 31 -20.96 13.04 25.96
C ASP A 31 -19.92 12.04 26.51
N ASN A 32 -19.94 10.81 26.00
CA ASN A 32 -19.14 9.73 26.55
C ASN A 32 -17.86 9.64 25.73
N ILE A 33 -16.72 9.72 26.41
CA ILE A 33 -15.42 9.56 25.78
C ILE A 33 -15.01 8.10 25.95
N ILE A 34 -14.95 7.37 24.85
CA ILE A 34 -14.45 6.00 24.80
C ILE A 34 -12.96 6.04 24.40
N GLY A 35 -12.09 5.44 25.22
CA GLY A 35 -10.65 5.36 24.98
C GLY A 35 -9.79 5.59 26.25
N PRO A 36 -8.46 5.70 26.11
CA PRO A 36 -7.73 5.68 24.83
C PRO A 36 -7.59 4.26 24.28
N GLU A 37 -7.85 4.11 22.98
CA GLU A 37 -7.37 2.96 22.21
C GLU A 37 -6.00 3.32 21.61
N GLU A 38 -5.00 2.48 21.81
CA GLU A 38 -3.70 2.66 21.17
C GLU A 38 -3.77 2.16 19.74
N ALA A 39 -3.61 3.08 18.79
CA ALA A 39 -3.47 2.71 17.39
C ALA A 39 -2.04 2.28 17.11
N MET A 40 -1.89 0.99 16.79
CA MET A 40 -0.64 0.42 16.31
C MET A 40 -0.73 0.26 14.78
N ASP A 41 0.39 0.55 14.11
CA ASP A 41 0.64 0.22 12.70
C ASP A 41 -0.35 0.76 11.67
N SER A 42 -0.93 1.91 11.97
CA SER A 42 -1.82 2.61 11.04
C SER A 42 -1.57 4.11 11.10
N ILE A 43 -1.81 4.83 9.99
CA ILE A 43 -1.72 6.30 9.94
C ILE A 43 -3.16 6.85 10.03
N PRO A 44 -3.39 8.01 10.67
CA PRO A 44 -4.70 8.65 10.65
C PRO A 44 -5.23 8.86 9.23
N GLN A 45 -6.49 8.49 8.99
CA GLN A 45 -7.15 8.86 7.74
C GLN A 45 -7.18 10.39 7.61
N GLY A 46 -6.85 10.91 6.43
CA GLY A 46 -6.71 12.35 6.17
C GLY A 46 -5.30 12.90 6.43
N SER A 47 -4.32 12.07 6.79
CA SER A 47 -2.92 12.50 6.81
C SER A 47 -2.44 12.88 5.40
N PRO A 48 -1.92 14.10 5.19
CA PRO A 48 -1.40 14.51 3.88
C PRO A 48 -0.12 13.75 3.48
N LEU A 49 0.56 13.12 4.44
CA LEU A 49 1.76 12.31 4.18
C LEU A 49 1.43 10.88 3.73
N MET A 50 0.23 10.39 4.02
CA MET A 50 -0.18 9.02 3.70
C MET A 50 -0.03 8.70 2.20
N PRO A 51 -0.54 9.53 1.25
CA PRO A 51 -0.41 9.22 -0.17
C PRO A 51 1.05 9.17 -0.64
N ILE A 52 1.92 10.01 -0.09
CA ILE A 52 3.34 10.05 -0.44
C ILE A 52 4.04 8.80 0.05
N LEU A 53 3.81 8.43 1.32
CA LEU A 53 4.39 7.24 1.92
C LEU A 53 3.91 5.97 1.20
N PHE A 54 2.64 5.90 0.81
CA PHE A 54 2.10 4.77 0.05
C PHE A 54 2.74 4.64 -1.34
N ASN A 55 2.97 5.76 -2.04
CA ASN A 55 3.66 5.74 -3.33
C ASN A 55 5.13 5.30 -3.20
N ILE A 56 5.82 5.69 -2.12
CA ILE A 56 7.19 5.23 -1.86
C ILE A 56 7.17 3.72 -1.56
N TYR A 57 6.24 3.28 -0.71
CA TYR A 57 6.08 1.89 -0.28
C TYR A 57 5.85 0.94 -1.46
N THR A 58 5.02 1.35 -2.41
CA THR A 58 4.66 0.53 -3.58
C THR A 58 5.55 0.78 -4.80
N SER A 59 6.56 1.65 -4.71
CA SER A 59 7.37 2.09 -5.85
C SER A 59 8.15 0.96 -6.57
N SER A 60 8.48 -0.12 -5.85
CA SER A 60 9.18 -1.30 -6.39
C SER A 60 8.22 -2.39 -6.90
N LEU A 61 6.90 -2.20 -6.79
CA LEU A 61 5.94 -3.18 -7.32
C LEU A 61 6.09 -3.35 -8.84
N LYS A 62 6.42 -2.26 -9.54
CA LYS A 62 6.69 -2.28 -10.99
C LYS A 62 7.84 -3.22 -11.37
N ASP A 63 8.75 -3.50 -10.46
CA ASP A 63 9.91 -4.35 -10.72
C ASP A 63 9.52 -5.84 -10.80
N GLN A 64 8.27 -6.17 -10.45
CA GLN A 64 7.70 -7.53 -10.60
C GLN A 64 7.13 -7.79 -12.00
N LEU A 65 7.11 -6.78 -12.87
CA LEU A 65 6.57 -6.88 -14.23
C LEU A 65 7.66 -7.24 -15.25
N THR A 66 7.27 -7.92 -16.33
CA THR A 66 8.14 -8.18 -17.48
C THR A 66 8.10 -7.01 -18.48
N GLU A 67 9.04 -6.96 -19.43
CA GLU A 67 9.15 -5.88 -20.43
C GLU A 67 7.88 -5.66 -21.29
N GLU A 68 7.00 -6.67 -21.36
CA GLU A 68 5.78 -6.65 -22.17
C GLU A 68 4.55 -6.22 -21.36
N MET A 69 4.78 -5.82 -20.11
CA MET A 69 3.76 -5.39 -19.16
C MET A 69 4.02 -3.99 -18.64
N ASP A 70 2.94 -3.36 -18.19
CA ASP A 70 2.97 -2.05 -17.56
C ASP A 70 2.01 -2.02 -16.36
N ILE A 71 2.26 -1.13 -15.41
CA ILE A 71 1.38 -0.93 -14.25
C ILE A 71 1.01 0.53 -14.14
N ILE A 72 -0.29 0.79 -14.02
CA ILE A 72 -0.83 2.11 -13.71
C ILE A 72 -1.38 2.04 -12.30
N GLN A 73 -0.90 2.94 -11.43
CA GLN A 73 -1.29 2.97 -10.02
C GLN A 73 -1.88 4.33 -9.66
N TYR A 74 -2.95 4.30 -8.88
CA TYR A 74 -3.53 5.47 -8.26
C TYR A 74 -4.01 5.12 -6.84
N ALA A 75 -3.26 5.55 -5.83
CA ALA A 75 -3.44 5.07 -4.47
C ALA A 75 -3.48 3.52 -4.44
N ASP A 76 -4.43 2.91 -3.76
CA ASP A 76 -4.61 1.47 -3.65
C ASP A 76 -5.15 0.80 -4.94
N ASP A 77 -5.70 1.57 -5.88
CA ASP A 77 -6.15 1.05 -7.17
C ASP A 77 -4.98 0.89 -8.14
N SER A 78 -4.83 -0.32 -8.69
CA SER A 78 -3.78 -0.65 -9.65
C SER A 78 -4.33 -1.43 -10.84
N ALA A 79 -3.82 -1.14 -12.04
CA ALA A 79 -4.15 -1.83 -13.28
C ALA A 79 -2.88 -2.33 -13.95
N ILE A 80 -2.81 -3.64 -14.21
CA ILE A 80 -1.72 -4.28 -14.95
C ILE A 80 -2.15 -4.43 -16.40
N LEU A 81 -1.32 -3.95 -17.32
CA LEU A 81 -1.51 -4.04 -18.76
C LEU A 81 -0.54 -5.06 -19.33
N CYS A 82 -1.03 -5.96 -20.18
CA CYS A 82 -0.20 -6.96 -20.86
C CYS A 82 -0.38 -6.84 -22.38
N ARG A 83 0.72 -6.86 -23.13
CA ARG A 83 0.73 -6.87 -24.59
C ARG A 83 1.12 -8.26 -25.12
N GLY A 84 0.54 -8.67 -26.23
CA GLY A 84 0.84 -9.97 -26.85
C GLY A 84 0.10 -10.17 -28.17
N ASN A 85 0.46 -11.21 -28.91
CA ASN A 85 -0.05 -11.44 -30.27
C ASN A 85 -1.30 -12.34 -30.31
N ASN A 86 -1.61 -13.02 -29.21
CA ASN A 86 -2.80 -13.86 -29.09
C ASN A 86 -3.26 -13.99 -27.62
N LEU A 87 -4.52 -14.37 -27.43
CA LEU A 87 -5.14 -14.46 -26.11
C LEU A 87 -4.50 -15.50 -25.19
N ARG A 88 -4.03 -16.64 -25.74
CA ARG A 88 -3.43 -17.71 -24.94
C ARG A 88 -2.12 -17.24 -24.32
N GLU A 89 -1.28 -16.60 -25.13
CA GLU A 89 -0.03 -15.99 -24.69
C GLU A 89 -0.28 -14.92 -23.62
N VAL A 90 -1.19 -13.98 -23.88
CA VAL A 90 -1.53 -12.91 -22.92
C VAL A 90 -2.06 -13.49 -21.60
N SER A 91 -2.93 -14.50 -21.67
CA SER A 91 -3.49 -15.16 -20.48
C SER A 91 -2.41 -15.85 -19.66
N GLN A 92 -1.46 -16.54 -20.31
CA GLN A 92 -0.37 -17.19 -19.60
C GLN A 92 0.56 -16.16 -18.96
N LYS A 93 0.91 -15.09 -19.71
CA LYS A 93 1.77 -14.01 -19.21
C LYS A 93 1.13 -13.34 -17.99
N ILE A 94 -0.11 -12.86 -18.10
CA ILE A 94 -0.76 -12.11 -17.01
C ILE A 94 -0.91 -12.96 -15.74
N ASN A 95 -1.24 -14.26 -15.87
CA ASN A 95 -1.35 -15.14 -14.70
C ASN A 95 0.00 -15.35 -13.99
N ASN A 96 1.10 -15.48 -14.74
CA ASN A 96 2.43 -15.58 -14.15
C ASN A 96 2.81 -14.29 -13.42
N THR A 97 2.54 -13.12 -14.00
CA THR A 97 2.83 -11.84 -13.34
C THR A 97 1.94 -11.59 -12.15
N LEU A 98 0.66 -11.95 -12.19
CA LEU A 98 -0.22 -11.86 -11.03
C LEU A 98 0.29 -12.72 -9.87
N SER A 99 0.89 -13.89 -10.15
CA SER A 99 1.52 -14.73 -9.13
C SER A 99 2.71 -14.03 -8.47
N ASN A 100 3.59 -13.40 -9.26
CA ASN A 100 4.73 -12.64 -8.73
C ASN A 100 4.29 -11.41 -7.92
N VAL A 101 3.25 -10.72 -8.40
CA VAL A 101 2.67 -9.56 -7.71
C VAL A 101 2.04 -9.98 -6.38
N GLU A 102 1.32 -11.11 -6.35
CA GLU A 102 0.75 -11.65 -5.13
C GLU A 102 1.84 -12.02 -4.10
N GLU A 103 2.92 -12.68 -4.54
CA GLU A 103 4.08 -12.96 -3.69
C GLU A 103 4.69 -11.68 -3.12
N TRP A 104 4.95 -10.68 -3.99
CA TRP A 104 5.47 -9.38 -3.55
C TRP A 104 4.55 -8.68 -2.55
N LEU A 105 3.24 -8.67 -2.79
CA LEU A 105 2.27 -8.06 -1.87
C LEU A 105 2.31 -8.74 -0.51
N ASN A 106 2.33 -10.07 -0.47
CA ASN A 106 2.42 -10.85 0.77
C ASN A 106 3.71 -10.56 1.55
N ASP A 107 4.86 -10.48 0.87
CA ASP A 107 6.15 -10.13 1.47
C ASP A 107 6.15 -8.71 2.06
N HIS A 108 5.32 -7.82 1.51
CA HIS A 108 5.12 -6.45 1.97
C HIS A 108 3.86 -6.30 2.84
N GLY A 109 3.30 -7.40 3.39
CA GLY A 109 2.15 -7.34 4.30
C GLY A 109 0.88 -6.71 3.69
N LEU A 110 0.78 -6.64 2.37
CA LEU A 110 -0.39 -6.20 1.63
C LEU A 110 -1.19 -7.41 1.15
N GLN A 111 -2.51 -7.25 1.06
CA GLN A 111 -3.40 -8.30 0.58
C GLN A 111 -4.28 -7.78 -0.55
N VAL A 112 -4.45 -8.60 -1.58
CA VAL A 112 -5.37 -8.30 -2.69
C VAL A 112 -6.81 -8.43 -2.20
N SER A 113 -7.63 -7.42 -2.52
CA SER A 113 -9.08 -7.51 -2.32
C SER A 113 -9.72 -8.39 -3.40
N VAL A 114 -9.65 -9.72 -3.22
CA VAL A 114 -10.11 -10.71 -4.22
C VAL A 114 -11.53 -10.42 -4.74
N ASN A 115 -12.44 -9.98 -3.86
CA ASN A 115 -13.83 -9.67 -4.24
C ASN A 115 -13.99 -8.42 -5.13
N LYS A 116 -12.96 -7.57 -5.19
CA LYS A 116 -12.94 -6.32 -5.97
C LYS A 116 -12.03 -6.42 -7.20
N SER A 117 -11.16 -7.42 -7.26
CA SER A 117 -10.23 -7.67 -8.35
C SER A 117 -10.88 -8.53 -9.46
N LYS A 118 -10.40 -8.36 -10.69
CA LYS A 118 -10.89 -9.07 -11.88
C LYS A 118 -9.75 -9.71 -12.64
#